data_AF-A0A285K904-F1
#
_entry.id   AF-A0A285K904-F1
#
_cell.length_a   1.000
_cell.length_b   1.000
_cell.length_c   1.000
_cell.angle_alpha   90.00
_cell.angle_beta   90.00
_cell.angle_gamma   90.00
#
_symmetry.space_group_name_H-M   'P 1'
#
loop_
_entity.id
_entity.type
_entity.pdbx_description
1 polymer ?
#
loop_
_entity_poly.entity_id
_entity_poly.type
_entity_poly.pdbx_seq_one_letter_code
_entity_poly.pdbx_strand_id
1 'polypeptide(L)' 'MDAIIARRLRRHHLIGPAKSAAEAVAAMCGAHCQIQSAAEVSVAVRVEGGTQASVRRAIVEERSLVKAAM' A
#
# COMPACT_ATOMS: atom_id res chain seq x y z
N MET A 1 19.22 -5.16 -16.60
CA MET A 1 17.77 -5.19 -16.34
C MET A 1 17.47 -5.28 -14.85
N ASP A 2 18.24 -6.11 -14.13
CA ASP A 2 18.09 -6.38 -12.69
C ASP A 2 18.16 -5.13 -11.81
N ALA A 3 19.06 -4.18 -12.09
CA ALA A 3 19.17 -2.95 -11.31
C ALA A 3 17.88 -2.08 -11.35
N ILE A 4 17.16 -2.08 -12.48
CA ILE A 4 15.89 -1.34 -12.60
C ILE A 4 14.78 -2.05 -11.83
N ILE A 5 14.71 -3.39 -11.93
CA ILE A 5 13.75 -4.19 -11.16
C ILE A 5 14.01 -4.00 -9.66
N ALA A 6 15.25 -4.14 -9.21
CA ALA A 6 15.64 -3.92 -7.81
C ALA A 6 15.32 -2.50 -7.33
N ARG A 7 15.48 -1.48 -8.19
CA ARG A 7 15.08 -0.09 -7.86
C ARG A 7 13.56 0.03 -7.71
N ARG A 8 12.78 -0.59 -8.60
CA ARG A 8 11.31 -0.55 -8.55
C ARG A 8 10.77 -1.28 -7.33
N LEU A 9 11.31 -2.46 -7.02
CA LEU A 9 10.91 -3.25 -5.85
C LEU A 9 11.16 -2.48 -4.54
N ARG A 10 12.33 -1.85 -4.40
CA ARG A 10 12.63 -0.98 -3.24
C ARG A 10 11.72 0.24 -3.17
N ARG A 11 11.54 0.97 -4.29
CA ARG A 11 10.67 2.17 -4.29
C ARG A 11 9.22 1.86 -3.95
N HIS A 12 8.70 0.69 -4.35
CA HIS A 12 7.32 0.31 -4.05
C HIS A 12 7.20 -0.54 -2.78
N HIS A 13 8.22 -0.51 -1.90
CA HIS A 13 8.25 -1.20 -0.61
C HIS A 13 7.94 -2.70 -0.68
N LEU A 14 8.35 -3.34 -1.78
CA LEU A 14 8.36 -4.81 -1.90
C LEU A 14 9.68 -5.41 -1.39
N ILE A 15 10.71 -4.58 -1.26
CA ILE A 15 11.97 -4.90 -0.58
C ILE A 15 12.24 -3.76 0.40
N GLY A 16 12.04 -4.03 1.68
CA GLY A 16 12.02 -3.02 2.75
C GLY A 16 10.60 -2.48 2.97
N PRO A 17 10.00 -2.70 4.15
CA PRO A 17 8.63 -2.28 4.41
C PRO A 17 8.52 -0.75 4.50
N ALA A 18 7.35 -0.22 4.13
CA ALA A 18 6.91 1.13 4.47
C ALA A 18 6.50 1.17 5.95
N LYS A 19 6.58 2.37 6.56
CA LYS A 19 6.18 2.60 7.95
C LYS A 19 4.66 2.74 8.09
N SER A 20 3.96 3.03 7.01
CA SER A 20 2.50 3.17 7.02
C SER A 20 1.85 2.80 5.69
N ALA A 21 0.55 2.54 5.73
CA ALA A 21 -0.26 2.32 4.52
C ALA A 21 -0.28 3.55 3.61
N ALA A 22 -0.27 4.77 4.18
CA ALA A 22 -0.21 6.01 3.43
C ALA A 22 1.11 6.17 2.65
N GLU A 23 2.24 5.85 3.28
CA GLU A 23 3.55 5.86 2.61
C GLU A 23 3.59 4.85 1.45
N ALA A 24 3.12 3.62 1.68
CA ALA A 24 3.07 2.59 0.64
C ALA A 24 2.20 3.02 -0.56
N VAL A 25 1.01 3.55 -0.31
CA VAL A 25 0.08 4.01 -1.38
C VAL A 25 0.66 5.21 -2.13
N ALA A 26 1.28 6.16 -1.44
CA ALA A 26 1.93 7.31 -2.08
C ALA A 26 3.08 6.86 -3.00
N ALA A 27 3.90 5.92 -2.54
CA ALA A 27 5.00 5.35 -3.32
C ALA A 27 4.53 4.59 -4.57
N MET A 28 3.32 4.03 -4.55
CA MET A 28 2.66 3.37 -5.68
C MET A 28 1.92 4.33 -6.62
N CYS A 29 1.80 5.61 -6.25
CA CYS A 29 0.92 6.59 -6.90
C CYS A 29 -0.58 6.21 -6.84
N GLY A 30 -1.02 5.62 -5.73
CA GLY A 30 -2.37 5.10 -5.56
C GLY A 30 -2.44 3.58 -5.63
N ALA A 31 -3.53 3.00 -5.14
CA ALA A 31 -3.82 1.59 -5.23
C ALA A 31 -5.17 1.38 -5.92
N HIS A 32 -5.20 0.49 -6.91
CA HIS A 32 -6.45 0.05 -7.52
C HIS A 32 -7.35 -0.59 -6.47
N CYS A 33 -8.57 -0.07 -6.34
CA CYS A 33 -9.52 -0.47 -5.30
C CYS A 33 -10.90 -0.87 -5.82
N GLN A 34 -11.00 -1.24 -7.10
CA GLN A 34 -12.25 -1.80 -7.66
C GLN A 34 -12.73 -3.01 -6.85
N ILE A 35 -11.80 -3.85 -6.39
CA ILE A 35 -12.04 -4.90 -5.40
C ILE A 35 -11.32 -4.52 -4.10
N GLN A 36 -12.09 -4.15 -3.08
CA GLN A 36 -11.56 -3.62 -1.82
C GLN A 36 -10.54 -4.56 -1.16
N SER A 37 -10.84 -5.86 -1.06
CA SER A 37 -9.95 -6.84 -0.42
C SER A 37 -8.61 -6.99 -1.15
N ALA A 38 -8.62 -6.89 -2.49
CA ALA A 38 -7.39 -6.94 -3.29
C ALA A 38 -6.51 -5.70 -3.04
N ALA A 39 -7.12 -4.52 -2.91
CA ALA A 39 -6.41 -3.29 -2.54
C ALA A 39 -5.79 -3.39 -1.15
N GLU A 40 -6.57 -3.87 -0.18
CA GLU A 40 -6.12 -4.08 1.20
C GLU A 40 -4.93 -5.03 1.26
N VAL A 41 -4.95 -6.17 0.57
CA VAL A 41 -3.80 -7.08 0.48
C VAL A 41 -2.60 -6.42 -0.19
N SER A 42 -2.81 -5.77 -1.34
CA SER A 42 -1.73 -5.11 -2.08
C SER A 42 -1.01 -4.05 -1.23
N VAL A 43 -1.74 -3.27 -0.44
CA VAL A 43 -1.13 -2.30 0.47
C VAL A 43 -0.50 -2.99 1.68
N ALA A 44 -1.17 -3.97 2.28
CA ALA A 44 -0.71 -4.65 3.49
C ALA A 44 0.66 -5.34 3.31
N VAL A 45 0.91 -6.01 2.18
CA VAL A 45 2.19 -6.70 1.94
C VAL A 45 3.40 -5.76 1.86
N ARG A 46 3.18 -4.44 1.79
CA ARG A 46 4.22 -3.41 1.73
C ARG A 46 4.51 -2.74 3.07
N VAL A 47 3.74 -3.04 4.12
CA VAL A 47 3.82 -2.38 5.42
C VAL A 47 4.30 -3.37 6.47
N GLU A 48 5.17 -2.92 7.37
CA GLU A 48 5.63 -3.76 8.48
C GLU A 48 4.45 -4.19 9.35
N GLY A 49 4.27 -5.51 9.54
CA GLY A 49 3.12 -6.07 10.26
C GLY A 49 1.76 -5.79 9.60
N GLY A 50 1.75 -5.38 8.33
CA GLY A 50 0.54 -5.01 7.61
C GLY A 50 -0.47 -6.15 7.50
N THR A 51 -1.74 -5.84 7.73
CA THR A 51 -2.88 -6.75 7.55
C THR A 51 -3.98 -6.04 6.74
N GLN A 52 -4.93 -6.79 6.19
CA GLN A 52 -6.11 -6.16 5.57
C GLN A 52 -6.84 -5.24 6.56
N ALA A 53 -6.96 -5.67 7.82
CA ALA A 53 -7.60 -4.90 8.88
C ALA A 53 -6.87 -3.57 9.16
N SER A 54 -5.53 -3.56 9.18
CA SER A 54 -4.78 -2.31 9.38
C SER A 54 -4.98 -1.32 8.23
N VAL A 55 -5.05 -1.80 6.99
CA VAL A 55 -5.36 -0.93 5.83
C VAL A 55 -6.80 -0.42 5.91
N ARG A 56 -7.75 -1.24 6.37
CA ARG A 56 -9.12 -0.79 6.59
C ARG A 56 -9.23 0.29 7.67
N ARG A 57 -8.49 0.15 8.80
CA ARG A 57 -8.42 1.20 9.84
C ARG A 57 -7.86 2.50 9.28
N ALA A 58 -6.82 2.44 8.46
CA ALA A 58 -6.25 3.61 7.78
C ALA A 58 -7.29 4.40 6.97
N ILE A 59 -8.28 3.70 6.37
CA ILE A 59 -9.35 4.31 5.57
C ILE A 59 -10.50 4.83 6.45
N VAL A 60 -10.96 4.05 7.42
CA VAL A 60 -12.22 4.30 8.13
C VAL A 60 -12.01 5.12 9.41
N GLU A 61 -11.00 4.77 10.19
CA GLU A 61 -10.75 5.32 11.52
C GLU A 61 -9.73 6.45 11.47
N GLU A 62 -8.52 6.16 10.94
CA GLU A 62 -7.41 7.11 10.93
C GLU A 62 -7.57 8.19 9.86
N ARG A 63 -8.38 7.91 8.82
CA ARG A 63 -8.56 8.78 7.65
C ARG A 63 -7.24 9.19 6.98
N SER A 64 -6.20 8.38 7.16
CA SER A 64 -4.89 8.55 6.54
C SER A 64 -4.87 8.11 5.07
N LEU A 65 -5.87 7.30 4.68
CA LEU A 65 -6.18 6.96 3.30
C LEU A 65 -7.63 7.32 2.97
N VAL A 66 -7.88 7.65 1.70
CA VAL A 66 -9.22 7.87 1.17
C VAL A 66 -9.49 6.89 0.03
N LYS A 67 -10.68 6.30 0.02
CA LYS A 67 -11.21 5.60 -1.14
C LYS A 67 -11.98 6.60 -1.99
N ALA A 68 -11.44 6.95 -3.16
CA ALA A 68 -12.17 7.76 -4.12
C ALA A 68 -13.28 6.91 -4.76
N ALA A 69 -14.52 7.39 -4.73
CA ALA A 69 -15.59 6.86 -5.54
C ALA A 69 -15.66 7.68 -6.83
N MET A 70 -15.46 7.03 -7.98
CA MET A 70 -15.97 7.51 -9.26
C MET A 70 -17.10 6.59 -9.70
#